data_AF-A0A5N7ZEM1-F1
#
_entry.id   AF-A0A5N7ZEM1-F1
#
_cell.length_a   1.000
_cell.length_b   1.000
_cell.length_c   1.000
_cell.angle_alpha   90.00
_cell.angle_beta   90.00
_cell.angle_gamma   90.00
#
_symmetry.space_group_name_H-M   'P 1'
#
loop_
_entity.id
_entity.type
_entity.pdbx_description
1 polymer ?
#
loop_
_entity_poly.entity_id
_entity_poly.type
_entity_poly.pdbx_seq_one_letter_code
_entity_poly.pdbx_strand_id
1 'polypeptide(L)'
;MKKYLLILLLVPVLAFSQKLKTKKDRILFDEKEVAIYKEPVRDQYQLFDLKGTKQFTVEYKTMMEGKTIINQWLLLTSADESKKTEIPYEVLINSLSPSRIMFHLLSAKYGLFDENGFNASKIETFFNTQRESIGDKSLKTKIETIATKKEKEDKIARYRPIVKMDGTIMFGGTAGTNIVGKAISSNYTAFGNNNTVNVYDLDNIQVATANATGNMNNEVEVTLFNN
;
A
#
# COMPACT_ATOMS: atom_id res chain seq x y z
N MET A 1 -33.19 -3.53 -45.45
CA MET A 1 -31.92 -3.92 -44.81
C MET A 1 -31.30 -2.83 -43.91
N LYS A 2 -31.53 -1.52 -44.15
CA LYS A 2 -31.00 -0.44 -43.29
C LYS A 2 -31.64 -0.26 -41.91
N LYS A 3 -32.82 -0.86 -41.64
CA LYS A 3 -33.54 -0.70 -40.36
C LYS A 3 -33.05 -1.61 -39.23
N TYR A 4 -32.34 -2.69 -39.54
CA TYR A 4 -31.83 -3.64 -38.53
C TYR A 4 -30.45 -3.25 -37.97
N LEU A 5 -29.71 -2.39 -38.69
CA LEU A 5 -28.39 -1.92 -38.25
C LEU A 5 -28.46 -1.00 -37.01
N LEU A 6 -29.58 -0.27 -36.86
CA LEU A 6 -29.78 0.67 -35.74
C LEU A 6 -30.09 -0.07 -34.42
N ILE A 7 -30.73 -1.24 -34.49
CA ILE A 7 -31.07 -2.07 -33.33
C ILE A 7 -29.82 -2.78 -32.78
N LEU A 8 -28.88 -3.16 -33.66
CA LEU A 8 -27.63 -3.82 -33.26
C LEU A 8 -26.69 -2.86 -32.50
N LEU A 9 -26.80 -1.54 -32.72
CA LEU A 9 -25.98 -0.52 -32.06
C LEU A 9 -26.43 -0.19 -30.62
N LEU A 10 -27.64 -0.60 -30.22
CA LEU A 10 -28.22 -0.36 -28.89
C LEU A 10 -28.00 -1.52 -27.90
N VAL A 11 -27.60 -2.69 -28.39
CA VAL A 11 -27.31 -3.87 -27.57
C VAL A 11 -26.17 -3.66 -26.54
N PRO A 12 -25.09 -2.88 -26.80
CA PRO A 12 -24.04 -2.69 -25.81
C PRO A 12 -24.43 -1.78 -24.64
N VAL A 13 -25.59 -1.11 -24.66
CA VAL A 13 -26.03 -0.24 -23.55
C VAL A 13 -26.69 -1.04 -22.41
N LEU A 14 -27.10 -2.28 -22.67
CA LEU A 14 -27.62 -3.21 -21.66
C LEU A 14 -26.50 -3.99 -20.95
N ALA A 15 -25.23 -3.73 -21.27
CA ALA A 15 -24.09 -4.33 -20.59
C ALA A 15 -23.94 -3.73 -19.18
N PHE A 16 -24.60 -4.38 -18.22
CA PHE A 16 -24.23 -4.48 -16.81
C PHE A 16 -23.67 -3.20 -16.14
N SER A 17 -24.52 -2.19 -15.99
CA SER A 17 -24.35 -1.20 -14.91
C SER A 17 -25.34 -1.50 -13.78
N GLN A 18 -25.29 -2.71 -13.21
CA GLN A 18 -26.08 -3.01 -12.02
C GLN A 18 -25.60 -2.10 -10.88
N LYS A 19 -26.46 -1.20 -10.42
CA LYS A 19 -26.10 -0.13 -9.50
C LYS A 19 -26.24 -0.62 -8.06
N LEU A 20 -25.14 -1.06 -7.47
CA LEU A 20 -25.09 -1.33 -6.03
C LEU A 20 -25.33 -0.02 -5.26
N LYS A 21 -26.31 -0.04 -4.35
CA LYS A 21 -26.65 1.04 -3.43
C LYS A 21 -26.76 0.51 -2.00
N THR A 22 -26.55 1.39 -1.04
CA THR A 22 -26.86 1.15 0.37
C THR A 22 -27.96 2.11 0.81
N LYS A 23 -28.95 1.60 1.53
CA LYS A 23 -30.06 2.41 2.07
C LYS A 23 -30.37 1.92 3.48
N LYS A 24 -30.15 2.76 4.49
CA LYS A 24 -30.25 2.38 5.91
C LYS A 24 -29.35 1.18 6.22
N ASP A 25 -29.94 0.05 6.59
CA ASP A 25 -29.28 -1.22 6.91
C ASP A 25 -29.34 -2.22 5.75
N ARG A 26 -29.73 -1.79 4.54
CA ARG A 26 -29.93 -2.65 3.38
C ARG A 26 -28.91 -2.39 2.28
N ILE A 27 -28.51 -3.48 1.62
CA ILE A 27 -27.75 -3.47 0.36
C ILE A 27 -28.75 -3.76 -0.76
N LEU A 28 -28.72 -2.93 -1.80
CA LEU A 28 -29.64 -3.01 -2.93
C LEU A 28 -28.85 -3.17 -4.24
N PHE A 29 -29.30 -4.07 -5.11
CA PHE A 29 -28.91 -4.17 -6.51
C PHE A 29 -30.09 -3.74 -7.36
N ASP A 30 -29.92 -2.67 -8.14
CA ASP A 30 -30.99 -2.14 -9.01
C ASP A 30 -32.33 -1.98 -8.27
N GLU A 31 -32.28 -1.37 -7.07
CA GLU A 31 -33.41 -1.16 -6.15
C GLU A 31 -33.99 -2.41 -5.48
N LYS A 32 -33.49 -3.61 -5.79
CA LYS A 32 -33.86 -4.85 -5.09
C LYS A 32 -32.99 -5.05 -3.86
N GLU A 33 -33.60 -5.25 -2.68
CA GLU A 33 -32.88 -5.63 -1.47
C GLU A 33 -32.27 -7.04 -1.63
N VAL A 34 -30.98 -7.18 -1.30
CA VAL A 34 -30.26 -8.47 -1.42
C VAL A 34 -29.61 -8.92 -0.11
N ALA A 35 -29.28 -7.98 0.77
CA ALA A 35 -28.60 -8.25 2.02
C ALA A 35 -28.88 -7.16 3.05
N ILE A 36 -28.68 -7.51 4.31
CA ILE A 36 -28.75 -6.62 5.46
C ILE A 36 -27.32 -6.44 5.97
N TYR A 37 -26.95 -5.23 6.35
CA TYR A 37 -25.68 -4.98 7.02
C TYR A 37 -25.87 -4.19 8.30
N LYS A 38 -25.02 -4.47 9.29
CA LYS A 38 -24.95 -3.72 10.55
C LYS A 38 -23.53 -3.24 10.76
N GLU A 39 -23.40 -2.02 11.26
CA GLU A 39 -22.12 -1.41 11.63
C GLU A 39 -22.04 -1.28 13.16
N PRO A 40 -21.73 -2.37 13.89
CA PRO A 40 -21.64 -2.31 15.35
C PRO A 40 -20.49 -1.40 15.82
N VAL A 41 -19.42 -1.34 15.03
CA VAL A 41 -18.24 -0.50 15.23
C VAL A 41 -17.92 0.14 13.88
N ARG A 42 -17.43 1.38 13.91
CA ARG A 42 -17.05 2.10 12.69
C ARG A 42 -16.13 1.24 11.81
N ASP A 43 -16.42 1.21 10.52
CA ASP A 43 -15.63 0.50 9.50
C ASP A 43 -15.64 -1.05 9.64
N GLN A 44 -16.51 -1.58 10.51
CA GLN A 44 -16.78 -3.01 10.67
C GLN A 44 -18.24 -3.30 10.28
N TYR A 45 -18.45 -4.10 9.24
CA TYR A 45 -19.78 -4.44 8.74
C TYR A 45 -20.06 -5.93 8.90
N GLN A 46 -21.10 -6.24 9.68
CA GLN A 46 -21.67 -7.58 9.75
C GLN A 46 -22.72 -7.73 8.66
N LEU A 47 -22.58 -8.75 7.82
CA LEU A 47 -23.44 -9.00 6.66
C LEU A 47 -24.36 -10.18 6.95
N PHE A 48 -25.65 -9.98 6.71
CA PHE A 48 -26.72 -10.94 6.93
C PHE A 48 -27.55 -11.10 5.66
N ASP A 49 -28.09 -12.29 5.45
CA ASP A 49 -29.13 -12.47 4.45
C ASP A 49 -30.43 -11.75 4.83
N LEU A 50 -31.41 -11.71 3.92
CA LEU A 50 -32.70 -11.07 4.17
C LEU A 50 -33.53 -11.79 5.26
N LYS A 51 -33.16 -13.01 5.63
CA LYS A 51 -33.78 -13.78 6.72
C LYS A 51 -33.15 -13.46 8.09
N GLY A 52 -32.06 -12.69 8.11
CA GLY A 52 -31.34 -12.30 9.32
C GLY A 52 -30.24 -13.29 9.74
N THR A 53 -29.88 -14.26 8.90
CA THR A 53 -28.75 -15.17 9.16
C THR A 53 -27.44 -14.50 8.77
N LYS A 54 -26.51 -14.39 9.74
CA LYS A 54 -25.16 -13.83 9.53
C LYS A 54 -24.38 -14.70 8.55
N GLN A 55 -23.79 -14.07 7.54
CA GLN A 55 -23.00 -14.74 6.51
C GLN A 55 -21.51 -14.57 6.77
N PHE A 56 -21.08 -13.34 7.08
CA PHE A 56 -19.70 -13.03 7.47
C PHE A 56 -19.61 -11.59 8.00
N THR A 57 -18.46 -11.25 8.55
CA THR A 57 -18.10 -9.88 8.93
C THR A 57 -16.96 -9.41 8.03
N VAL A 58 -16.98 -8.15 7.62
CA VAL A 58 -15.87 -7.48 6.93
C VAL A 58 -15.46 -6.25 7.74
N GLU A 59 -14.16 -6.08 7.95
CA GLU A 59 -13.59 -4.95 8.68
C GLU A 59 -12.49 -4.31 7.84
N TYR A 60 -12.53 -2.99 7.72
CA TYR A 60 -11.47 -2.23 7.09
C TYR A 60 -10.30 -2.02 8.07
N LYS A 61 -9.10 -2.38 7.62
CA LYS A 61 -7.86 -2.28 8.39
C LYS A 61 -6.89 -1.38 7.66
N THR A 62 -6.16 -0.56 8.43
CA THR A 62 -5.10 0.29 7.92
C THR A 62 -3.87 0.22 8.79
N MET A 63 -2.72 0.34 8.16
CA MET A 63 -1.47 0.65 8.83
C MET A 63 -1.06 2.08 8.50
N MET A 64 -0.79 2.87 9.54
CA MET A 64 -0.40 4.27 9.41
C MET A 64 1.05 4.48 9.83
N GLU A 65 1.68 5.47 9.20
CA GLU A 65 2.93 6.08 9.63
C GLU A 65 2.73 7.59 9.73
N GLY A 66 2.67 8.10 10.96
CA GLY A 66 2.20 9.46 11.21
C GLY A 66 0.76 9.65 10.71
N LYS A 67 0.59 10.53 9.71
CA LYS A 67 -0.70 10.82 9.06
C LYS A 67 -0.88 10.11 7.71
N THR A 68 0.10 9.34 7.27
CA THR A 68 0.09 8.66 5.97
C THR A 68 -0.37 7.22 6.15
N ILE A 69 -1.34 6.78 5.34
CA ILE A 69 -1.72 5.37 5.25
C ILE A 69 -0.66 4.67 4.39
N ILE A 70 0.09 3.75 5.00
CA ILE A 70 1.14 2.98 4.31
C ILE A 70 0.62 1.64 3.78
N ASN A 71 -0.44 1.11 4.38
CA ASN A 71 -1.17 -0.03 3.83
C ASN A 71 -2.64 -0.04 4.29
N GLN A 72 -3.51 -0.66 3.50
CA GLN A 72 -4.93 -0.81 3.75
C GLN A 72 -5.46 -2.13 3.18
N TRP A 73 -6.29 -2.83 3.95
CA TRP A 73 -6.84 -4.14 3.58
C TRP A 73 -8.18 -4.38 4.25
N LEU A 74 -8.89 -5.41 3.80
CA LEU A 74 -10.10 -5.90 4.45
C LEU A 74 -9.82 -7.21 5.17
N LEU A 75 -10.19 -7.28 6.44
CA LEU A 75 -10.25 -8.50 7.22
C LEU A 75 -11.66 -9.07 7.14
N LEU A 76 -11.80 -10.27 6.58
CA LEU A 76 -13.05 -11.00 6.55
C LEU A 76 -13.03 -12.11 7.59
N THR A 77 -14.13 -12.23 8.34
CA THR A 77 -14.33 -13.27 9.36
C THR A 77 -15.60 -14.05 9.04
N SER A 78 -15.54 -15.38 9.04
CA SER A 78 -16.69 -16.25 8.75
C SER A 78 -17.84 -16.05 9.76
N ALA A 79 -19.05 -16.50 9.41
CA ALA A 79 -20.23 -16.36 10.26
C ALA A 79 -20.02 -16.88 11.69
N ASP A 80 -19.39 -18.06 11.81
CA ASP A 80 -19.03 -18.79 13.02
C ASP A 80 -17.71 -18.32 13.67
N GLU A 81 -17.05 -17.33 13.06
CA GLU A 81 -15.79 -16.73 13.52
C GLU A 81 -14.58 -17.68 13.55
N SER A 82 -14.71 -18.88 12.98
CA SER A 82 -13.65 -19.90 12.94
C SER A 82 -12.56 -19.60 11.91
N LYS A 83 -12.88 -18.89 10.83
CA LYS A 83 -11.97 -18.58 9.73
C LYS A 83 -11.84 -17.08 9.54
N LYS A 84 -10.60 -16.65 9.31
CA LYS A 84 -10.25 -15.28 8.96
C LYS A 84 -9.38 -15.26 7.72
N THR A 85 -9.60 -14.28 6.87
CA THR A 85 -8.77 -14.07 5.67
C THR A 85 -8.70 -12.60 5.35
N GLU A 86 -7.61 -12.20 4.72
CA GLU A 86 -7.34 -10.81 4.38
C GLU A 86 -7.29 -10.65 2.87
N ILE A 87 -7.83 -9.54 2.39
CA ILE A 87 -7.79 -9.15 0.97
C ILE A 87 -7.39 -7.69 0.83
N PRO A 88 -6.74 -7.31 -0.29
CA PRO A 88 -6.44 -5.91 -0.57
C PRO A 88 -7.72 -5.07 -0.60
N TYR A 89 -7.65 -3.84 -0.06
CA TYR A 89 -8.71 -2.87 -0.25
C TYR A 89 -8.55 -2.18 -1.61
N GLU A 90 -9.47 -2.45 -2.52
CA GLU A 90 -9.47 -1.92 -3.88
C GLU A 90 -10.75 -1.12 -4.16
N VAL A 91 -10.57 0.09 -4.69
CA VAL A 91 -11.68 0.99 -5.05
C VAL A 91 -12.08 0.72 -6.50
N LEU A 92 -13.05 -0.18 -6.69
CA LEU A 92 -13.54 -0.57 -8.03
C LEU A 92 -14.72 0.29 -8.53
N ILE A 93 -15.20 1.23 -7.71
CA ILE A 93 -16.33 2.11 -8.04
C ILE A 93 -16.04 3.54 -7.60
N ASN A 94 -16.49 4.52 -8.38
CA ASN A 94 -16.47 5.91 -7.98
C ASN A 94 -17.58 6.18 -6.94
N SER A 95 -17.21 6.12 -5.67
CA SER A 95 -18.11 6.31 -4.52
C SER A 95 -17.33 6.95 -3.38
N LEU A 96 -18.00 7.84 -2.62
CA LEU A 96 -17.46 8.40 -1.37
C LEU A 96 -17.92 7.61 -0.13
N SER A 97 -18.82 6.63 -0.29
CA SER A 97 -19.31 5.78 0.79
C SER A 97 -18.36 4.58 0.98
N PRO A 98 -17.68 4.45 2.14
CA PRO A 98 -16.76 3.34 2.40
C PRO A 98 -17.44 1.98 2.33
N SER A 99 -18.62 1.85 2.96
CA SER A 99 -19.42 0.63 2.91
C SER A 99 -19.76 0.22 1.48
N ARG A 100 -20.16 1.18 0.64
CA ARG A 100 -20.47 0.91 -0.78
C ARG A 100 -19.25 0.45 -1.56
N ILE A 101 -18.07 1.02 -1.31
CA ILE A 101 -16.82 0.58 -1.95
C ILE A 101 -16.51 -0.86 -1.56
N MET A 102 -16.56 -1.17 -0.25
CA MET A 102 -16.28 -2.51 0.27
C MET A 102 -17.26 -3.53 -0.28
N PHE A 103 -18.57 -3.26 -0.21
CA PHE A 103 -19.60 -4.17 -0.71
C PHE A 103 -19.49 -4.38 -2.22
N HIS A 104 -19.15 -3.34 -2.98
CA HIS A 104 -18.92 -3.49 -4.41
C HIS A 104 -17.68 -4.35 -4.71
N LEU A 105 -16.58 -4.19 -3.98
CA LEU A 105 -15.42 -5.07 -4.11
C LEU A 105 -15.78 -6.54 -3.84
N LEU A 106 -16.47 -6.81 -2.73
CA LEU A 106 -16.87 -8.15 -2.32
C LEU A 106 -17.82 -8.82 -3.31
N SER A 107 -18.70 -8.05 -3.93
CA SER A 107 -19.60 -8.56 -4.96
C SER A 107 -18.89 -8.69 -6.30
N ALA A 108 -18.34 -7.62 -6.85
CA ALA A 108 -17.84 -7.57 -8.23
C ALA A 108 -16.58 -8.43 -8.45
N LYS A 109 -15.63 -8.42 -7.50
CA LYS A 109 -14.37 -9.15 -7.64
C LYS A 109 -14.45 -10.57 -7.07
N TYR A 110 -15.10 -10.72 -5.92
CA TYR A 110 -15.10 -11.98 -5.18
C TYR A 110 -16.40 -12.78 -5.33
N GLY A 111 -17.47 -12.18 -5.87
CA GLY A 111 -18.74 -12.87 -6.10
C GLY A 111 -19.39 -13.42 -4.83
N LEU A 112 -19.14 -12.79 -3.67
CA LEU A 112 -19.65 -13.30 -2.39
C LEU A 112 -21.18 -13.12 -2.29
N PHE A 113 -21.72 -12.14 -2.98
CA PHE A 113 -23.15 -11.90 -3.15
C PHE A 113 -23.40 -11.13 -4.45
N ASP A 114 -24.61 -11.25 -4.96
CA ASP A 114 -25.08 -10.65 -6.21
C ASP A 114 -26.58 -10.25 -6.09
N GLU A 115 -27.24 -10.00 -7.22
CA GLU A 115 -28.67 -9.65 -7.26
C GLU A 115 -29.61 -10.73 -6.70
N ASN A 116 -29.13 -11.96 -6.52
CA ASN A 116 -29.86 -13.10 -5.96
C ASN A 116 -29.56 -13.33 -4.47
N GLY A 117 -28.67 -12.54 -3.88
CA GLY A 117 -28.25 -12.67 -2.48
C GLY A 117 -26.86 -13.31 -2.36
N PHE A 118 -26.61 -13.98 -1.24
CA PHE A 118 -25.29 -14.55 -0.95
C PHE A 118 -25.03 -15.85 -1.70
N ASN A 119 -23.81 -16.00 -2.21
CA ASN A 119 -23.35 -17.21 -2.87
C ASN A 119 -22.59 -18.08 -1.87
N ALA A 120 -23.29 -19.02 -1.24
CA ALA A 120 -22.73 -19.89 -0.20
C ALA A 120 -21.47 -20.65 -0.67
N SER A 121 -21.48 -21.17 -1.90
CA SER A 121 -20.33 -21.90 -2.46
C SER A 121 -19.10 -21.01 -2.65
N LYS A 122 -19.30 -19.77 -3.13
CA LYS A 122 -18.22 -18.79 -3.28
C LYS A 122 -17.69 -18.34 -1.92
N ILE A 123 -18.56 -18.14 -0.93
CA ILE A 123 -18.16 -17.78 0.44
C ILE A 123 -17.31 -18.89 1.06
N GLU A 124 -17.76 -20.13 0.96
CA GLU A 124 -17.01 -21.28 1.46
C GLU A 124 -15.63 -21.39 0.78
N THR A 125 -15.60 -21.34 -0.56
CA THR A 125 -14.36 -21.35 -1.34
C THR A 125 -13.45 -20.19 -0.95
N PHE A 126 -14.02 -19.00 -0.73
CA PHE A 126 -13.30 -17.81 -0.36
C PHE A 126 -12.58 -17.99 0.98
N PHE A 127 -13.24 -18.49 2.02
CA PHE A 127 -12.63 -18.73 3.33
C PHE A 127 -11.69 -19.96 3.37
N ASN A 128 -11.86 -20.91 2.46
CA ASN A 128 -10.95 -22.06 2.33
C ASN A 128 -9.68 -21.75 1.52
N THR A 129 -9.67 -20.65 0.77
CA THR A 129 -8.49 -20.22 0.02
C THR A 129 -7.44 -19.66 0.98
N GLN A 130 -6.27 -20.30 1.03
CA GLN A 130 -5.14 -19.81 1.81
C GLN A 130 -4.59 -18.51 1.19
N ARG A 131 -4.50 -17.46 2.00
CA ARG A 131 -3.93 -16.16 1.61
C ARG A 131 -2.86 -15.77 2.61
N GLU A 132 -1.83 -15.08 2.13
CA GLU A 132 -0.86 -14.44 3.01
C GLU A 132 -1.56 -13.33 3.81
N SER A 133 -1.22 -13.22 5.09
CA SER A 133 -1.68 -12.14 5.97
C SER A 133 -1.02 -10.84 5.54
N ILE A 134 -1.82 -9.89 5.03
CA ILE A 134 -1.38 -8.57 4.61
C ILE A 134 -0.93 -7.77 5.83
N GLY A 135 -1.66 -7.87 6.95
CA GLY A 135 -1.32 -7.24 8.21
C GLY A 135 0.04 -7.69 8.73
N ASP A 136 0.27 -9.01 8.82
CA ASP A 136 1.53 -9.56 9.33
C ASP A 136 2.71 -9.24 8.40
N LYS A 137 2.49 -9.34 7.08
CA LYS A 137 3.50 -8.97 6.08
C LYS A 137 3.92 -7.50 6.22
N SER A 138 2.94 -6.61 6.40
CA SER A 138 3.19 -5.18 6.58
C SER A 138 3.96 -4.91 7.87
N LEU A 139 3.58 -5.58 8.96
CA LEU A 139 4.24 -5.44 10.25
C LEU A 139 5.68 -5.93 10.18
N LYS A 140 5.91 -7.11 9.58
CA LYS A 140 7.24 -7.67 9.37
C LYS A 140 8.13 -6.72 8.56
N THR A 141 7.61 -6.20 7.44
CA THR A 141 8.34 -5.24 6.59
C THR A 141 8.74 -3.99 7.38
N LYS A 142 7.83 -3.47 8.23
CA LYS A 142 8.10 -2.32 9.09
C LYS A 142 9.16 -2.60 10.14
N ILE A 143 9.09 -3.76 10.80
CA ILE A 143 10.10 -4.19 11.78
C ILE A 143 11.47 -4.33 11.13
N GLU A 144 11.55 -4.96 9.95
CA GLU A 144 12.79 -5.11 9.19
C GLU A 144 13.37 -3.75 8.76
N THR A 145 12.50 -2.81 8.36
CA THR A 145 12.92 -1.44 8.01
C THR A 145 13.49 -0.70 9.22
N ILE A 146 12.87 -0.84 10.40
CA ILE A 146 13.37 -0.24 11.63
C ILE A 146 14.70 -0.88 12.05
N ALA A 147 14.80 -2.21 11.98
CA ALA A 147 16.02 -2.93 12.32
C ALA A 147 17.19 -2.51 11.42
N THR A 148 16.98 -2.47 10.09
CA THR A 148 18.00 -2.04 9.13
C THR A 148 18.38 -0.58 9.30
N LYS A 149 17.43 0.31 9.62
CA LYS A 149 17.72 1.71 9.95
C LYS A 149 18.58 1.81 11.22
N LYS A 150 18.22 1.08 12.28
CA LYS A 150 19.00 1.04 13.52
C LYS A 150 20.41 0.50 13.28
N GLU A 151 20.57 -0.56 12.49
CA GLU A 151 21.90 -1.08 12.13
C GLU A 151 22.74 -0.06 11.35
N LYS A 152 22.13 0.68 10.42
CA LYS A 152 22.81 1.76 9.70
C LYS A 152 23.20 2.89 10.67
N GLU A 153 22.30 3.30 11.55
CA GLU A 153 22.57 4.30 12.59
C GLU A 153 23.69 3.85 13.53
N ASP A 154 23.68 2.59 14.00
CA ASP A 154 24.72 2.03 14.87
C ASP A 154 26.08 1.95 14.15
N LYS A 155 26.10 1.59 12.86
CA LYS A 155 27.31 1.62 12.03
C LYS A 155 27.85 3.04 11.88
N ILE A 156 26.99 4.02 11.55
CA ILE A 156 27.39 5.43 11.44
C ILE A 156 27.87 5.98 12.80
N ALA A 157 27.15 5.67 13.88
CA ALA A 157 27.47 6.11 15.23
C ALA A 157 28.80 5.55 15.75
N ARG A 158 29.22 4.37 15.29
CA ARG A 158 30.55 3.81 15.58
C ARG A 158 31.68 4.68 15.04
N TYR A 159 31.54 5.14 13.79
CA TYR A 159 32.59 5.91 13.12
C TYR A 159 32.50 7.42 13.39
N ARG A 160 31.31 7.92 13.72
CA ARG A 160 31.02 9.36 13.93
C ARG A 160 31.63 10.23 12.82
N PRO A 161 31.25 10.01 11.56
CA PRO A 161 31.84 10.70 10.43
C PRO A 161 31.51 12.19 10.43
N ILE A 162 32.50 13.01 10.11
CA ILE A 162 32.38 14.45 9.89
C ILE A 162 33.04 14.78 8.55
N VAL A 163 32.37 15.57 7.72
CA VAL A 163 32.96 16.16 6.52
C VAL A 163 33.21 17.65 6.80
N LYS A 164 34.47 18.07 6.73
CA LYS A 164 34.87 19.48 6.86
C LYS A 164 34.49 20.29 5.62
N MET A 165 34.52 21.63 5.75
CA MET A 165 34.22 22.54 4.63
C MET A 165 35.17 22.38 3.43
N ASP A 166 36.40 21.92 3.65
CA ASP A 166 37.38 21.62 2.60
C ASP A 166 37.20 20.24 1.95
N GLY A 167 36.15 19.50 2.36
CA GLY A 167 35.83 18.17 1.88
C GLY A 167 36.56 17.05 2.62
N THR A 168 37.42 17.33 3.61
CA THR A 168 38.11 16.28 4.36
C THR A 168 37.13 15.47 5.21
N ILE A 169 37.18 14.14 5.08
CA ILE A 169 36.35 13.20 5.82
C ILE A 169 37.11 12.71 7.04
N MET A 170 36.49 12.79 8.22
CA MET A 170 37.09 12.44 9.50
C MET A 170 36.18 11.54 10.35
N PHE A 171 36.77 10.59 11.07
CA PHE A 171 36.08 9.73 12.05
C PHE A 171 36.51 10.08 13.48
N GLY A 172 35.70 9.74 14.49
CA GLY A 172 36.11 9.74 15.90
C GLY A 172 35.52 10.81 16.84
N GLY A 173 34.41 11.46 16.48
CA GLY A 173 33.66 12.34 17.39
C GLY A 173 33.68 13.82 17.03
N THR A 174 33.26 14.70 17.94
CA THR A 174 32.85 16.11 17.69
C THR A 174 33.92 17.01 17.05
N ALA A 175 35.19 16.62 17.09
CA ALA A 175 36.30 17.32 16.44
C ALA A 175 36.98 16.53 15.30
N GLY A 176 36.62 15.24 15.13
CA GLY A 176 37.31 14.28 14.26
C GLY A 176 38.74 13.99 14.74
N THR A 177 39.11 12.74 14.94
CA THR A 177 40.47 12.37 15.39
C THR A 177 41.33 11.80 14.28
N ASN A 178 40.71 11.18 13.26
CA ASN A 178 41.42 10.54 12.16
C ASN A 178 40.86 10.98 10.81
N ILE A 179 41.73 11.39 9.89
CA ILE A 179 41.39 11.63 8.48
C ILE A 179 41.30 10.28 7.78
N VAL A 180 40.22 10.05 7.03
CA VAL A 180 39.96 8.77 6.35
C VAL A 180 39.72 8.91 4.85
N GLY A 181 39.68 10.13 4.34
CA GLY A 181 39.49 10.38 2.92
C GLY A 181 39.05 11.80 2.61
N LYS A 182 38.58 12.00 1.38
CA LYS A 182 38.14 13.29 0.87
C LYS A 182 36.87 13.17 0.04
N ALA A 183 35.90 14.03 0.31
CA ALA A 183 34.73 14.25 -0.52
C ALA A 183 34.97 15.47 -1.41
N ILE A 184 34.78 15.31 -2.72
CA ILE A 184 34.95 16.37 -3.71
C ILE A 184 33.64 16.50 -4.47
N SER A 185 32.97 17.63 -4.30
CA SER A 185 31.75 17.96 -5.04
C SER A 185 32.10 18.48 -6.43
N SER A 186 31.29 18.14 -7.42
CA SER A 186 31.35 18.73 -8.76
C SER A 186 31.16 20.25 -8.67
N ASN A 187 31.97 21.01 -9.42
CA ASN A 187 31.76 22.44 -9.56
C ASN A 187 30.39 22.73 -10.15
N TYR A 188 29.74 23.79 -9.66
CA TYR A 188 28.49 24.27 -10.23
C TYR A 188 28.70 24.70 -11.69
N THR A 189 27.85 24.20 -12.57
CA THR A 189 27.78 24.56 -14.00
C THR A 189 26.33 24.88 -14.36
N ALA A 190 26.09 25.96 -15.09
CA ALA A 190 24.72 26.40 -15.41
C ALA A 190 23.89 25.37 -16.22
N PHE A 191 24.55 24.37 -16.82
CA PHE A 191 23.94 23.38 -17.73
C PHE A 191 24.33 21.92 -17.43
N GLY A 192 24.96 21.63 -16.28
CA GLY A 192 25.45 20.28 -15.95
C GLY A 192 24.84 19.69 -14.68
N ASN A 193 25.23 18.44 -14.38
CA ASN A 193 24.78 17.72 -13.20
C ASN A 193 25.55 18.22 -11.97
N ASN A 194 24.99 19.19 -11.25
CA ASN A 194 25.69 19.94 -10.19
C ASN A 194 25.69 19.27 -8.81
N ASN A 195 25.32 17.99 -8.76
CA ASN A 195 24.92 17.33 -7.53
C ASN A 195 25.71 16.05 -7.25
N THR A 196 26.88 15.90 -7.87
CA THR A 196 27.73 14.72 -7.73
C THR A 196 28.85 14.97 -6.72
N VAL A 197 28.99 14.08 -5.74
CA VAL A 197 30.08 14.04 -4.76
C VAL A 197 30.90 12.79 -5.00
N ASN A 198 32.18 12.96 -5.33
CA ASN A 198 33.12 11.86 -5.44
C ASN A 198 33.88 11.69 -4.13
N VAL A 199 33.99 10.45 -3.65
CA VAL A 199 34.65 10.11 -2.39
C VAL A 199 35.92 9.34 -2.70
N TYR A 200 37.03 9.80 -2.14
CA TYR A 200 38.35 9.23 -2.30
C TYR A 200 38.90 8.76 -0.95
N ASP A 201 39.68 7.69 -0.96
CA ASP A 201 40.47 7.25 0.19
C ASP A 201 41.75 8.09 0.35
N LEU A 202 42.63 7.66 1.26
CA LEU A 202 43.90 8.34 1.53
C LEU A 202 44.93 8.18 0.40
N ASP A 203 44.77 7.18 -0.46
CA ASP A 203 45.63 6.91 -1.61
C ASP A 203 45.12 7.62 -2.88
N ASN A 204 44.09 8.47 -2.76
CA ASN A 204 43.38 9.13 -3.85
C ASN A 204 42.69 8.16 -4.82
N ILE A 205 42.34 6.96 -4.37
CA ILE A 205 41.51 6.04 -5.14
C ILE A 205 40.05 6.41 -4.88
N GLN A 206 39.28 6.57 -5.96
CA GLN A 206 37.85 6.86 -5.85
C GLN A 206 37.12 5.60 -5.36
N VAL A 207 36.52 5.68 -4.17
CA VAL A 207 35.84 4.55 -3.52
C VAL A 207 34.33 4.62 -3.63
N ALA A 208 33.78 5.83 -3.85
CA ALA A 208 32.34 6.01 -4.06
C ALA A 208 32.01 7.29 -4.86
N THR A 209 30.79 7.33 -5.40
CA THR A 209 30.14 8.53 -5.92
C THR A 209 28.74 8.62 -5.31
N ALA A 210 28.33 9.84 -4.97
CA ALA A 210 27.01 10.15 -4.42
C ALA A 210 26.33 11.20 -5.34
N ASN A 211 25.10 10.97 -5.76
CA ASN A 211 24.33 11.92 -6.56
C ASN A 211 23.07 12.34 -5.78
N ALA A 212 22.88 13.65 -5.56
CA ALA A 212 21.62 14.12 -4.98
C ALA A 212 20.51 13.99 -6.01
N THR A 213 19.48 13.21 -5.71
CA THR A 213 18.28 13.14 -6.54
C THR A 213 17.47 14.40 -6.28
N GLY A 214 17.03 15.09 -7.34
CA GLY A 214 16.49 16.46 -7.28
C GLY A 214 15.17 16.67 -6.52
N ASN A 215 14.76 15.75 -5.65
CA ASN A 215 13.57 15.90 -4.81
C ASN A 215 13.96 16.34 -3.40
N MET A 216 13.11 17.18 -2.80
CA MET A 216 13.25 17.86 -1.50
C MET A 216 13.48 16.97 -0.26
N ASN A 217 13.79 15.68 -0.43
CA ASN A 217 13.97 14.69 0.63
C ASN A 217 15.42 14.25 0.88
N ASN A 218 16.43 14.93 0.32
CA ASN A 218 17.86 14.58 0.51
C ASN A 218 18.17 13.09 0.24
N GLU A 219 17.49 12.48 -0.71
CA GLU A 219 17.86 11.14 -1.17
C GLU A 219 19.12 11.24 -2.01
N VAL A 220 20.14 10.48 -1.61
CA VAL A 220 21.43 10.42 -2.30
C VAL A 220 21.60 9.03 -2.86
N GLU A 221 21.76 8.94 -4.17
CA GLU A 221 22.12 7.68 -4.84
C GLU A 221 23.63 7.48 -4.70
N VAL A 222 24.05 6.40 -4.03
CA VAL A 222 25.46 6.09 -3.79
C VAL A 222 25.87 4.89 -4.64
N THR A 223 26.92 5.06 -5.44
CA THR A 223 27.64 3.98 -6.11
C THR A 223 28.96 3.75 -5.39
N LEU A 224 29.26 2.51 -5.01
CA LEU A 224 30.54 2.11 -4.43
C LEU A 224 31.40 1.47 -5.52
N PHE A 225 32.69 1.78 -5.55
CA PHE A 225 33.62 1.28 -6.59
C PHE A 225 34.60 0.23 -6.09
N ASN A 226 34.65 -0.01 -4.78
CA ASN A 226 35.51 -1.03 -4.18
C ASN A 226 34.69 -2.12 -3.47
N ASN A 227 34.91 -3.37 -3.92
CA ASN A 227 34.79 -4.60 -3.13
C ASN A 227 36.15 -4.92 -2.50
#